data_AF-C6GM66-F1
#
_entry.id   AF-C6GM66-F1
#
_cell.length_a   1.000
_cell.length_b   1.000
_cell.length_c   1.000
_cell.angle_alpha   90.00
_cell.angle_beta   90.00
_cell.angle_gamma   90.00
#
_symmetry.space_group_name_H-M   'P 1'
#
loop_
_entity.id
_entity.type
_entity.pdbx_description
1 polymer ?
#
loop_
_entity_poly.entity_id
_entity_poly.type
_entity_poly.pdbx_seq_one_letter_code
_entity_poly.pdbx_strand_id
1 'polypeptide(L)'
;TDSTSIRADAQQTLDRQAQWLQRYSQYPITVEGHADERGTREYNLALGARRAAATKDYLVSRGIPASRIKTISYGKERPVATCDDIS
;
A
#
# COMPACT_ATOMS: atom_id res chain seq x y z
N THR A 1 5.03 2.73 -17.01
CA THR A 1 3.82 1.91 -17.25
C THR A 1 3.02 1.89 -15.97
N ASP A 2 1.84 2.52 -15.99
CA ASP A 2 0.94 2.67 -14.84
C ASP A 2 0.22 1.36 -14.48
N SER A 3 0.98 0.38 -14.03
CA SER A 3 0.41 -0.88 -13.55
C SER A 3 -0.17 -0.68 -12.15
N THR A 4 -1.49 -0.78 -12.06
CA THR A 4 -2.26 -1.01 -10.82
C THR A 4 -2.30 -2.50 -10.45
N SER A 5 -1.80 -3.38 -11.31
CA SER A 5 -1.78 -4.83 -11.09
C SER A 5 -0.70 -5.20 -10.08
N ILE A 6 -1.10 -5.85 -8.98
CA ILE A 6 -0.16 -6.43 -8.01
C ILE A 6 0.69 -7.46 -8.75
N ARG A 7 1.99 -7.22 -8.85
CA ARG A 7 2.94 -8.13 -9.48
C ARG A 7 3.03 -9.44 -8.67
N ALA A 8 3.36 -10.54 -9.34
CA ALA A 8 3.40 -11.87 -8.71
C ALA A 8 4.41 -11.97 -7.55
N ASP A 9 5.51 -11.22 -7.61
CA ASP A 9 6.50 -11.06 -6.53
C ASP A 9 5.88 -10.39 -5.28
N ALA A 10 5.03 -9.38 -5.48
CA ALA A 10 4.29 -8.72 -4.41
C ALA A 10 3.22 -9.63 -3.80
N GLN A 11 2.54 -10.48 -4.59
CA GLN A 11 1.57 -11.45 -4.08
C GLN A 11 2.20 -12.43 -3.09
N GLN A 12 3.38 -12.98 -3.42
CA GLN A 12 4.07 -13.93 -2.53
C GLN A 12 4.47 -13.27 -1.20
N THR A 13 4.84 -11.98 -1.24
CA THR A 13 5.18 -11.21 -0.04
C THR A 13 3.93 -10.95 0.80
N LEU A 14 2.83 -10.54 0.18
CA LEU A 14 1.54 -10.33 0.84
C LEU A 14 0.99 -11.60 1.46
N ASP A 15 1.22 -12.76 0.84
CA ASP A 15 0.82 -14.06 1.39
C ASP A 15 1.54 -14.39 2.70
N ARG A 16 2.85 -14.16 2.77
CA ARG A 16 3.62 -14.34 4.00
C ARG A 16 3.14 -13.38 5.09
N GLN A 17 2.86 -12.13 4.74
CA GLN A 17 2.31 -11.16 5.68
C GLN A 17 0.91 -11.56 6.16
N ALA A 18 0.04 -12.04 5.27
CA ALA A 18 -1.28 -12.53 5.64
C ALA A 18 -1.21 -13.68 6.65
N GLN A 19 -0.30 -14.65 6.46
CA GLN A 19 -0.09 -15.75 7.42
C GLN A 19 0.35 -15.24 8.80
N TRP A 20 1.26 -14.26 8.83
CA TRP A 20 1.69 -13.64 10.09
C TRP A 20 0.53 -12.91 10.77
N LEU A 21 -0.26 -12.15 10.01
CA LEU A 21 -1.39 -11.37 10.52
C LEU A 21 -2.58 -12.21 10.99
N GLN A 22 -2.73 -13.41 10.43
CA GLN A 22 -3.65 -14.43 10.94
C GLN A 22 -3.17 -14.99 12.29
N ARG A 23 -1.86 -15.24 12.44
CA ARG A 23 -1.28 -15.75 13.69
C ARG A 23 -1.35 -14.72 14.82
N TYR A 24 -1.21 -13.43 14.49
CA TYR A 24 -1.25 -12.35 15.47
C TYR A 24 -2.46 -11.44 15.26
N SER A 25 -3.64 -11.94 15.64
CA SER A 25 -4.93 -11.27 15.41
C SER A 25 -5.13 -9.96 16.17
N GLN A 26 -4.33 -9.72 17.21
CA GLN A 26 -4.41 -8.54 18.08
C GLN A 26 -3.87 -7.24 17.47
N TYR A 27 -3.06 -7.32 16.41
CA TYR A 27 -2.43 -6.11 15.84
C TYR A 27 -3.28 -5.50 14.72
N PRO A 28 -3.54 -4.18 14.76
CA PRO A 28 -4.05 -3.45 13.61
C PRO A 28 -2.95 -3.22 12.58
N ILE A 29 -3.34 -3.03 11.32
CA ILE A 29 -2.41 -2.90 10.20
C ILE A 29 -2.76 -1.63 9.42
N THR A 30 -1.74 -0.90 9.01
CA THR A 30 -1.87 0.24 8.11
C THR A 30 -1.20 -0.10 6.79
N VAL A 31 -1.95 0.01 5.69
CA VAL A 31 -1.47 -0.15 4.32
C VAL A 31 -1.28 1.24 3.73
N GLU A 32 -0.04 1.57 3.39
CA GLU A 32 0.31 2.85 2.81
C GLU A 32 0.52 2.74 1.29
N GLY A 33 -0.26 3.50 0.53
CA GLY A 33 -0.13 3.59 -0.92
C GLY A 33 0.79 4.73 -1.34
N HIS A 34 1.99 4.39 -1.82
CA HIS A 34 2.97 5.33 -2.38
C HIS A 34 2.95 5.27 -3.91
N ALA A 35 2.93 6.44 -4.57
CA ALA A 35 2.99 6.57 -6.02
C ALA A 35 4.23 7.39 -6.40
N ASP A 36 4.86 7.03 -7.53
CA ASP A 36 6.04 7.71 -8.11
C ASP A 36 5.73 9.20 -8.36
N GLU A 37 6.74 10.05 -8.21
CA GLU A 37 6.74 11.50 -8.38
C GLU A 37 6.32 11.99 -9.79
N ARG A 38 6.26 11.09 -10.77
CA ARG A 38 5.84 11.37 -12.15
C ARG A 38 4.30 11.42 -12.29
N GLY A 39 3.72 12.61 -12.12
CA GLY A 39 2.29 12.87 -12.36
C GLY A 39 1.76 14.07 -11.56
N THR A 40 0.53 14.51 -11.85
CA THR A 40 -0.17 15.53 -11.05
C THR A 40 -0.48 14.99 -9.65
N ARG A 41 -0.49 15.86 -8.63
CA ARG A 41 -0.72 15.49 -7.22
C ARG A 41 -1.96 14.62 -7.03
N GLU A 42 -3.06 15.02 -7.66
CA GLU A 42 -4.37 14.38 -7.56
C GLU A 42 -4.35 12.99 -8.20
N TYR A 43 -3.58 12.81 -9.27
CA TYR A 43 -3.40 11.53 -9.94
C TYR A 43 -2.62 10.55 -9.06
N ASN A 44 -1.54 11.01 -8.43
CA ASN A 44 -0.71 10.18 -7.54
C ASN A 44 -1.42 9.82 -6.24
N LEU A 45 -2.24 10.73 -5.69
CA LEU A 45 -3.11 10.43 -4.55
C LEU A 45 -4.16 9.38 -4.92
N ALA A 46 -4.83 9.53 -6.07
CA ALA A 46 -5.81 8.56 -6.54
C ALA A 46 -5.16 7.20 -6.86
N LEU A 47 -3.97 7.18 -7.43
CA LEU A 47 -3.23 5.96 -7.76
C LEU A 47 -2.75 5.23 -6.49
N GLY A 48 -2.20 5.97 -5.53
CA GLY A 48 -1.83 5.41 -4.22
C GLY A 48 -3.04 4.85 -3.47
N ALA A 49 -4.17 5.55 -3.50
CA ALA A 49 -5.41 5.08 -2.90
C ALA A 49 -5.92 3.79 -3.55
N ARG A 50 -5.90 3.70 -4.89
CA ARG A 50 -6.29 2.48 -5.62
C ARG A 50 -5.37 1.31 -5.30
N ARG A 51 -4.06 1.52 -5.20
CA ARG A 51 -3.08 0.48 -4.83
C ARG A 51 -3.28 0.02 -3.39
N ALA A 52 -3.49 0.93 -2.46
CA ALA A 52 -3.77 0.59 -1.06
C ALA A 52 -5.08 -0.19 -0.93
N ALA A 53 -6.12 0.19 -1.68
CA ALA A 53 -7.38 -0.54 -1.75
C ALA A 53 -7.19 -1.97 -2.29
N ALA A 54 -6.49 -2.14 -3.41
CA ALA A 54 -6.22 -3.46 -3.98
C ALA A 54 -5.47 -4.39 -3.01
N THR A 55 -4.48 -3.85 -2.29
CA THR A 55 -3.76 -4.61 -1.24
C THR A 55 -4.67 -4.98 -0.07
N LYS A 56 -5.55 -4.06 0.37
CA LYS A 56 -6.54 -4.35 1.41
C LYS A 56 -7.47 -5.48 0.96
N ASP A 57 -8.03 -5.39 -0.25
CA ASP A 57 -8.95 -6.39 -0.78
C ASP A 57 -8.28 -7.77 -0.89
N TYR A 58 -7.00 -7.79 -1.29
CA TYR A 58 -6.20 -9.01 -1.29
C TYR A 58 -6.08 -9.61 0.11
N LEU A 59 -5.67 -8.83 1.12
CA LEU A 59 -5.55 -9.32 2.50
C LEU A 59 -6.90 -9.77 3.09
N VAL A 60 -8.00 -9.10 2.75
CA VAL A 60 -9.35 -9.51 3.14
C VAL A 60 -9.72 -10.84 2.50
N SER A 61 -9.41 -11.06 1.21
CA SER A 61 -9.63 -12.34 0.54
C SER A 61 -8.83 -13.49 1.17
N ARG A 62 -7.71 -13.18 1.84
CA ARG A 62 -6.92 -14.14 2.62
C ARG A 62 -7.44 -14.32 4.05
N GLY A 63 -8.60 -13.75 4.39
CA GLY A 63 -9.26 -13.96 5.68
C GLY A 63 -8.86 -12.99 6.79
N ILE A 64 -8.16 -11.89 6.47
CA ILE A 64 -7.93 -10.81 7.44
C ILE A 64 -9.19 -9.93 7.54
N PRO A 65 -9.77 -9.72 8.74
CA PRO A 65 -10.90 -8.83 8.90
C PRO A 65 -10.62 -7.42 8.38
N ALA A 66 -11.51 -6.88 7.55
CA ALA A 66 -11.36 -5.53 6.98
C ALA A 66 -11.28 -4.43 8.04
N SER A 67 -11.88 -4.63 9.22
CA SER A 67 -11.81 -3.72 10.37
C SER A 67 -10.39 -3.58 10.94
N ARG A 68 -9.50 -4.54 10.68
CA ARG A 68 -8.09 -4.50 11.11
C ARG A 68 -7.18 -3.76 10.14
N ILE A 69 -7.67 -3.44 8.95
CA ILE A 69 -6.87 -2.87 7.87
C ILE A 69 -7.29 -1.42 7.65
N LYS A 70 -6.40 -0.50 8.02
CA LYS A 70 -6.49 0.91 7.64
C LYS A 70 -5.70 1.14 6.36
N THR A 71 -6.27 1.86 5.41
CA THR A 71 -5.57 2.27 4.19
C THR A 71 -5.31 3.76 4.25
N ILE A 72 -4.05 4.17 4.06
CA ILE A 72 -3.66 5.57 3.94
C ILE A 72 -2.98 5.71 2.58
N SER A 73 -3.28 6.77 1.84
CA SER A 73 -2.50 7.14 0.67
C SER A 73 -1.91 8.51 0.90
N TYR A 74 -0.59 8.56 0.92
CA TYR A 74 0.14 9.80 1.18
C TYR A 74 0.35 10.63 -0.08
N GLY A 75 0.04 10.12 -1.28
CA GLY A 75 0.38 10.81 -2.53
C GLY A 75 1.85 11.28 -2.49
N LYS A 76 2.07 12.60 -2.61
CA LYS A 76 3.39 13.25 -2.51
C LYS A 76 3.67 13.89 -1.13
N GLU A 77 2.82 13.70 -0.13
CA GLU A 77 2.84 14.45 1.15
C GLU A 77 3.80 13.89 2.21
N ARG A 78 4.49 12.78 1.94
CA ARG A 78 5.67 12.34 2.69
C ARG A 78 6.76 11.86 1.73
N PRO A 79 7.67 12.74 1.25
CA PRO A 79 8.89 12.28 0.61
C PRO A 79 9.67 11.45 1.63
N VAL A 80 9.86 10.15 1.35
CA VAL A 80 10.73 9.26 2.15
C VAL A 80 12.22 9.62 1.94
N ALA A 81 12.52 10.45 0.93
CA ALA A 81 13.81 11.06 0.73
C ALA A 81 13.64 12.57 0.56
N THR A 82 14.00 13.33 1.59
CA THR A 82 14.64 14.63 1.36
C THR A 82 16.04 14.32 0.83
N CYS A 83 16.15 13.98 -0.45
CA CYS A 83 17.40 14.29 -1.15
C CYS A 83 17.37 15.80 -1.32
N ASP A 84 17.83 16.51 -0.28
CA ASP A 84 18.37 17.86 -0.42
C ASP A 84 19.64 17.71 -1.26
N ASP A 85 19.44 17.60 -2.57
CA ASP A 85 20.48 17.82 -3.56
C ASP A 85 20.18 19.16 -4.22
N ILE A 86 20.43 20.26 -3.48
CA ILE A 86 20.74 21.56 -4.06
C ILE A 86 21.61 22.39 -3.11
N SER A 87 22.87 22.52 -3.54
CA SER A 87 23.92 23.50 -3.20
C SER A 87 24.86 23.16 -2.04
#